data_AF-A0A401QHR0-F1
#
_entry.id   AF-A0A401QHR0-F1
#
_cell.length_a   1.000
_cell.length_b   1.000
_cell.length_c   1.000
_cell.angle_alpha   90.00
_cell.angle_beta   90.00
_cell.angle_gamma   90.00
#
_symmetry.space_group_name_H-M   'P 1'
#
loop_
_entity.id
_entity.type
_entity.pdbx_description
1 polymer ?
#
loop_
_entity_poly.entity_id
_entity_poly.type
_entity_poly.pdbx_seq_one_letter_code
_entity_poly.pdbx_strand_id
1 'polypeptide(L)'
;VELCNYSWQEVQARLILLQREQQMCIHKKELTELDIYHRILRFKNYMVAMVNKSLLPVRLSLPLLGDVIFFSQGLKYNFEMIFFWGPGSLFQNKWNLHPKYKRSGSRLELAQQLSRVVLLVGIANLLLCPFILVWQILYAFFSYTEVIKREPGSLGARRWSLFGRLYLRHFNELDHELQARLSRGYKPATKYMNSFTSPLLTVFTQNLAFFSGSILAVLIALTVYDEDVLTVQHILTAITVLGIVVTVCR
;
A
#
# COMPACT_ATOMS: atom_id res chain seq x y z
N VAL A 1 -16.28 22.35 -12.19
CA VAL A 1 -17.37 21.37 -12.03
C VAL A 1 -17.44 20.42 -13.22
N GLU A 2 -17.24 20.89 -14.45
CA GLU A 2 -17.32 20.04 -15.66
C GLU A 2 -16.20 18.97 -15.78
N LEU A 3 -15.01 19.20 -15.20
CA LEU A 3 -13.86 18.29 -15.34
C LEU A 3 -14.15 16.86 -14.88
N CYS A 4 -15.03 16.67 -13.89
CA CYS A 4 -15.37 15.36 -13.35
C CYS A 4 -16.15 14.48 -14.35
N ASN A 5 -16.77 15.08 -15.37
CA ASN A 5 -17.56 14.36 -16.37
C ASN A 5 -16.72 13.93 -17.58
N TYR A 6 -15.49 14.43 -17.70
CA TYR A 6 -14.62 14.11 -18.81
C TYR A 6 -13.76 12.89 -18.52
N SER A 7 -13.64 12.00 -19.50
CA SER A 7 -12.69 10.89 -19.42
C SER A 7 -11.26 11.39 -19.65
N TRP A 8 -10.27 10.65 -19.12
CA TRP A 8 -8.86 10.98 -19.39
C TRP A 8 -8.55 10.97 -20.90
N GLN A 9 -9.21 10.10 -21.67
CA GLN A 9 -9.04 10.01 -23.12
C GLN A 9 -9.49 11.31 -23.82
N GLU A 10 -10.62 11.90 -23.41
CA GLU A 10 -11.09 13.18 -23.95
C GLU A 10 -10.15 14.33 -23.58
N VAL A 11 -9.67 14.35 -22.33
CA VAL A 11 -8.68 15.34 -21.87
C VAL A 11 -7.38 15.22 -22.68
N GLN A 12 -6.93 13.98 -22.89
CA GLN A 12 -5.72 13.71 -23.66
C GLN A 12 -5.85 14.12 -25.13
N ALA A 13 -6.98 13.81 -25.78
CA ALA A 13 -7.24 14.21 -27.15
C ALA A 13 -7.24 15.75 -27.29
N ARG A 14 -7.88 16.45 -26.36
CA ARG A 14 -7.86 17.93 -26.32
C ARG A 14 -6.46 18.49 -26.11
N LEU A 15 -5.65 17.89 -25.24
CA LEU A 15 -4.25 18.29 -25.04
C LEU A 15 -3.41 18.15 -26.32
N ILE A 16 -3.62 17.09 -27.10
CA ILE A 16 -2.93 16.85 -28.38
C ILE A 16 -3.35 17.90 -29.41
N LEU A 17 -4.64 18.24 -29.48
CA LEU A 17 -5.14 19.30 -30.37
C LEU A 17 -4.57 20.67 -29.98
N LEU A 18 -4.59 20.99 -28.68
CA LEU A 18 -4.07 22.26 -28.16
C LEU A 18 -2.57 22.43 -28.39
N GLN A 19 -1.78 21.35 -28.48
CA GLN A 19 -0.35 21.47 -28.82
C GLN A 19 -0.11 22.14 -30.18
N ARG A 20 -1.06 22.04 -31.12
CA ARG A 20 -0.96 22.66 -32.44
C ARG A 20 -1.17 24.17 -32.39
N GLU A 21 -2.06 24.61 -31.50
CA GLU A 21 -2.38 26.02 -31.29
C GLU A 21 -1.40 26.69 -30.33
N GLN A 22 -1.03 25.98 -29.26
CA GLN A 22 -0.15 26.41 -28.20
C GLN A 22 1.05 25.46 -28.13
N GLN A 23 2.25 25.95 -28.46
CA GLN A 23 3.47 25.14 -28.42
C GLN A 23 3.94 24.87 -26.97
N MET A 24 3.26 23.94 -26.29
CA MET A 24 3.64 23.49 -24.94
C MET A 24 4.92 22.65 -24.96
N CYS A 25 5.10 21.82 -25.99
CA CYS A 25 6.33 21.08 -26.26
C CYS A 25 7.19 21.83 -27.28
N ILE A 26 8.34 22.36 -26.84
CA ILE A 26 9.24 23.18 -27.67
C ILE A 26 9.95 22.33 -28.74
N HIS A 27 10.31 21.08 -28.42
CA HIS A 27 11.13 20.25 -29.29
C HIS A 27 10.34 19.43 -30.31
N LYS A 28 9.02 19.30 -30.15
CA LYS A 28 8.18 18.43 -30.98
C LYS A 28 6.94 19.18 -31.40
N LYS A 29 6.75 19.34 -32.72
CA LYS A 29 5.60 20.06 -33.29
C LYS A 29 4.28 19.32 -33.03
N GLU A 30 4.31 17.99 -33.10
CA GLU A 30 3.16 17.14 -32.79
C GLU A 30 3.46 16.27 -31.57
N LEU A 31 2.49 16.23 -30.65
CA LEU A 31 2.55 15.40 -29.45
C LEU A 31 1.72 14.13 -29.69
N THR A 32 2.32 12.96 -29.43
CA THR A 32 1.58 11.70 -29.49
C THR A 32 1.03 11.32 -28.13
N GLU A 33 0.01 10.46 -28.12
CA GLU A 33 -0.50 9.88 -26.87
C GLU A 33 0.63 9.23 -26.07
N LEU A 34 1.45 8.41 -26.73
CA LEU A 34 2.57 7.71 -26.12
C LEU A 34 3.59 8.65 -25.46
N ASP A 35 3.85 9.83 -26.05
CA ASP A 35 4.74 10.83 -25.45
C ASP A 35 4.20 11.32 -24.09
N ILE A 36 2.88 11.51 -23.98
CA ILE A 36 2.21 11.92 -22.74
C ILE A 36 2.36 10.81 -21.68
N TYR A 37 2.07 9.56 -22.05
CA TYR A 37 2.22 8.42 -21.15
C TYR A 37 3.67 8.27 -20.68
N HIS A 38 4.66 8.34 -21.57
CA HIS A 38 6.07 8.29 -21.20
C HIS A 38 6.49 9.44 -20.28
N ARG A 39 5.90 10.63 -20.43
CA ARG A 39 6.19 11.77 -19.57
C ARG A 39 5.61 11.59 -18.17
N ILE A 40 4.38 11.07 -18.05
CA ILE A 40 3.70 10.83 -16.77
C ILE A 40 4.32 9.63 -16.03
N LEU A 41 4.59 8.55 -16.76
CA LEU A 41 4.89 7.23 -16.18
C LEU A 41 6.37 6.87 -16.15
N ARG A 42 7.26 7.78 -16.58
CA ARG A 42 8.72 7.57 -16.66
C ARG A 42 9.28 6.75 -15.49
N PHE A 43 9.15 7.26 -14.27
CA PHE A 43 9.72 6.63 -13.09
C PHE A 43 8.92 5.40 -12.62
N LYS A 44 7.60 5.38 -12.86
CA LYS A 44 6.77 4.21 -12.56
C LYS A 44 7.14 3.01 -13.42
N ASN A 45 7.43 3.23 -14.70
CA ASN A 45 7.92 2.19 -15.60
C ASN A 45 9.26 1.62 -15.13
N TYR A 46 10.18 2.46 -14.62
CA TYR A 46 11.42 1.97 -14.00
C TYR A 46 11.14 1.12 -12.76
N MET A 47 10.23 1.55 -11.87
CA MET A 47 9.86 0.76 -10.69
C MET A 47 9.24 -0.59 -11.06
N VAL A 48 8.34 -0.63 -12.05
CA VAL A 48 7.76 -1.88 -12.57
C VAL A 48 8.86 -2.79 -13.13
N ALA A 49 9.76 -2.25 -13.94
CA ALA A 49 10.87 -3.03 -14.50
C ALA A 49 11.80 -3.59 -13.42
N MET A 50 12.14 -2.80 -12.39
CA MET A 50 13.02 -3.22 -11.30
C MET A 50 12.39 -4.31 -10.43
N VAL A 51 11.10 -4.20 -10.13
CA VAL A 51 10.35 -5.23 -9.39
C VAL A 51 10.24 -6.52 -10.20
N ASN A 52 9.86 -6.44 -11.48
CA ASN A 52 9.67 -7.62 -12.33
C ASN A 52 10.99 -8.37 -12.59
N LYS A 53 12.11 -7.63 -12.68
CA LYS A 53 13.46 -8.20 -12.81
C LYS A 53 14.08 -8.61 -11.47
N SER A 54 13.33 -8.53 -10.36
CA SER A 54 13.81 -8.88 -9.01
C SER A 54 15.11 -8.17 -8.61
N LEU A 55 15.30 -6.92 -9.04
CA LEU A 55 16.50 -6.12 -8.72
C LEU A 55 16.43 -5.49 -7.33
N LEU A 56 15.23 -5.37 -6.77
CA LEU A 56 15.00 -4.79 -5.44
C LEU A 56 14.91 -5.91 -4.40
N PRO A 57 15.57 -5.76 -3.23
CA PRO A 57 15.56 -6.75 -2.16
C PRO A 57 14.24 -6.70 -1.38
N VAL A 58 13.16 -7.19 -2.00
CA VAL A 58 11.80 -7.21 -1.41
C VAL A 58 11.40 -8.60 -0.91
N ARG A 59 12.12 -9.65 -1.31
CA ARG A 59 11.90 -11.02 -0.84
C ARG A 59 12.86 -11.31 0.30
N LEU A 60 12.31 -11.67 1.46
CA LEU A 60 13.06 -11.99 2.66
C LEU A 60 12.73 -13.42 3.06
N SER A 61 13.74 -14.27 3.22
CA SER A 61 13.57 -15.61 3.75
C SER A 61 13.69 -15.54 5.27
N LEU A 62 12.56 -15.67 5.96
CA LEU A 62 12.51 -15.64 7.42
C LEU A 62 12.52 -17.08 7.97
N PRO A 63 13.25 -17.34 9.06
CA PRO A 63 13.14 -18.63 9.75
C PRO A 63 11.69 -18.83 10.20
N LEU A 64 11.17 -20.05 10.08
CA LEU A 64 9.80 -20.49 10.43
C LEU A 64 8.68 -20.01 9.49
N LEU A 65 8.74 -18.77 8.99
CA LEU A 65 7.68 -18.18 8.13
C LEU A 65 7.91 -18.44 6.62
N GLY A 66 9.12 -18.81 6.22
CA GLY A 66 9.48 -19.01 4.81
C GLY A 66 9.72 -17.69 4.07
N ASP A 67 9.45 -17.68 2.77
CA ASP A 67 9.68 -16.52 1.91
C ASP A 67 8.55 -15.49 2.04
N VAL A 68 8.88 -14.32 2.58
CA VAL A 68 7.95 -13.20 2.78
C VAL A 68 8.31 -12.05 1.86
N ILE A 69 7.29 -11.37 1.33
CA ILE A 69 7.47 -10.16 0.53
C ILE A 69 7.25 -8.93 1.40
N PHE A 70 8.31 -8.16 1.64
CA PHE A 70 8.27 -6.90 2.39
C PHE A 70 8.43 -5.71 1.45
N PHE A 71 7.31 -5.04 1.15
CA PHE A 71 7.31 -3.84 0.32
C PHE A 71 6.31 -2.80 0.84
N SER A 72 6.81 -1.91 1.70
CA SER A 72 6.02 -0.83 2.31
C SER A 72 6.06 0.46 1.50
N GLN A 73 5.14 1.38 1.80
CA GLN A 73 5.14 2.72 1.17
C GLN A 73 6.42 3.50 1.50
N GLY A 74 6.95 3.37 2.71
CA GLY A 74 8.22 3.99 3.11
C GLY A 74 9.43 3.43 2.37
N LEU A 75 9.45 2.11 2.13
CA LEU A 75 10.52 1.49 1.34
C LEU A 75 10.45 1.93 -0.13
N LYS A 76 9.25 1.95 -0.71
CA LYS A 76 9.03 2.49 -2.06
C LYS A 76 9.51 3.94 -2.18
N TYR A 77 9.16 4.79 -1.22
CA TYR A 77 9.59 6.19 -1.18
C TYR A 77 11.11 6.32 -1.13
N ASN A 78 11.78 5.52 -0.29
CA ASN A 78 13.24 5.49 -0.21
C ASN A 78 13.89 5.08 -1.55
N PHE A 79 13.35 4.06 -2.23
CA PHE A 79 13.85 3.69 -3.57
C PHE A 79 13.65 4.82 -4.58
N GLU A 80 12.48 5.45 -4.62
CA GLU A 80 12.21 6.57 -5.54
C GLU A 80 13.14 7.75 -5.25
N MET A 81 13.41 8.04 -3.97
CA MET A 81 14.37 9.06 -3.55
C MET A 81 15.78 8.75 -4.05
N ILE A 82 16.28 7.55 -3.76
CA ILE A 82 17.65 7.14 -4.11
C ILE A 82 17.84 7.15 -5.62
N PHE A 83 16.88 6.66 -6.39
CA PHE A 83 17.05 6.49 -7.83
C PHE A 83 16.69 7.72 -8.66
N PHE A 84 15.66 8.48 -8.30
CA PHE A 84 15.04 9.43 -9.25
C PHE A 84 15.14 10.90 -8.88
N TRP A 85 15.08 11.29 -7.60
CA TRP A 85 14.92 12.71 -7.25
C TRP A 85 15.77 13.21 -6.07
N GLY A 86 16.36 12.32 -5.27
CA GLY A 86 17.20 12.70 -4.12
C GLY A 86 18.57 13.29 -4.50
N PRO A 87 19.32 13.82 -3.52
CA PRO A 87 20.67 14.30 -3.73
C PRO A 87 21.58 13.13 -4.15
N GLY A 88 22.22 13.26 -5.32
CA GLY A 88 23.04 12.18 -5.89
C GLY A 88 22.24 11.09 -6.62
N SER A 89 20.97 11.33 -6.93
CA SER A 89 20.16 10.43 -7.75
C SER A 89 20.74 10.19 -9.15
N LEU A 90 20.23 9.16 -9.83
CA LEU A 90 20.76 8.75 -11.14
C LEU A 90 20.42 9.76 -12.25
N PHE A 91 19.33 10.50 -12.06
CA PHE A 91 18.80 11.48 -12.98
C PHE A 91 19.37 12.87 -12.68
N GLN A 92 19.91 13.52 -13.71
CA GLN A 92 20.39 14.90 -13.59
C GLN A 92 19.22 15.88 -13.47
N ASN A 93 18.22 15.67 -14.33
CA ASN A 93 16.95 16.40 -14.36
C ASN A 93 15.81 15.40 -14.34
N LYS A 94 14.56 15.86 -14.20
CA LYS A 94 13.35 15.00 -14.24
C LYS A 94 13.23 14.10 -15.48
N TRP A 95 14.04 14.32 -16.52
CA TRP A 95 14.02 13.54 -17.75
C TRP A 95 15.35 12.88 -18.16
N ASN A 96 16.50 13.49 -17.89
CA ASN A 96 17.78 12.98 -18.39
C ASN A 96 18.57 12.24 -17.31
N LEU A 97 18.97 11.01 -17.63
CA LEU A 97 19.96 10.26 -16.87
C LEU A 97 21.34 10.90 -17.05
N HIS A 98 22.15 10.96 -15.99
CA HIS A 98 23.51 11.48 -16.13
C HIS A 98 24.30 10.67 -17.19
N PRO A 99 25.03 11.33 -18.11
CA PRO A 99 25.79 10.65 -19.17
C PRO A 99 26.80 9.61 -18.64
N LYS A 100 27.33 9.80 -17.43
CA LYS A 100 28.24 8.86 -16.76
C LYS A 100 27.64 7.44 -16.61
N TYR A 101 26.33 7.34 -16.37
CA TYR A 101 25.65 6.05 -16.23
C TYR A 101 25.37 5.35 -17.58
N LYS A 102 25.58 6.03 -18.72
CA LYS A 102 25.41 5.43 -20.05
C LYS A 102 26.66 4.68 -20.53
N ARG A 103 27.81 4.93 -19.91
CA ARG A 103 29.09 4.31 -20.26
C ARG A 103 29.40 3.18 -19.27
N SER A 104 29.95 2.07 -19.78
CA SER A 104 30.30 0.90 -18.95
C SER A 104 31.62 1.07 -18.18
N GLY A 105 32.52 1.95 -18.63
CA GLY A 105 33.90 2.04 -18.15
C GLY A 105 34.06 2.29 -16.64
N SER A 106 33.20 3.10 -16.03
CA SER A 106 33.25 3.44 -14.59
C SER A 106 32.18 2.75 -13.75
N ARG A 107 31.71 1.56 -14.17
CA ARG A 107 30.63 0.84 -13.47
C ARG A 107 30.94 0.58 -12.00
N LEU A 108 32.16 0.20 -11.66
CA LEU A 108 32.55 -0.11 -10.28
C LEU A 108 32.52 1.13 -9.38
N GLU A 109 33.09 2.24 -9.86
CA GLU A 109 33.09 3.52 -9.14
C GLU A 109 31.67 4.05 -8.91
N LEU A 110 30.81 3.97 -9.94
CA LEU A 110 29.41 4.37 -9.85
C LEU A 110 28.61 3.47 -8.89
N ALA A 111 28.91 2.16 -8.86
CA ALA A 111 28.30 1.24 -7.90
C ALA A 111 28.72 1.58 -6.46
N GLN A 112 30.00 1.90 -6.23
CA GLN A 112 30.48 2.34 -4.91
C GLN A 112 29.84 3.67 -4.50
N GLN A 113 29.68 4.62 -5.42
CA GLN A 113 28.98 5.87 -5.15
C GLN A 113 27.53 5.62 -4.72
N LEU A 114 26.79 4.78 -5.47
CA LEU A 114 25.43 4.41 -5.12
C LEU A 114 25.35 3.71 -3.77
N SER A 115 26.29 2.81 -3.47
CA SER A 115 26.38 2.12 -2.17
C SER A 115 26.54 3.11 -1.01
N ARG A 116 27.34 4.17 -1.17
CA ARG A 116 27.50 5.21 -0.14
C ARG A 116 26.21 6.01 0.05
N VAL A 117 25.50 6.34 -1.03
CA VAL A 117 24.20 7.02 -0.95
C VAL A 117 23.17 6.16 -0.22
N VAL A 118 23.07 4.87 -0.56
CA VAL A 118 22.18 3.91 0.12
C VAL A 118 22.52 3.81 1.61
N LEU A 119 23.81 3.75 1.97
CA LEU A 119 24.25 3.70 3.36
C LEU A 119 23.84 4.96 4.13
N LEU A 120 24.08 6.15 3.56
CA LEU A 120 23.72 7.43 4.19
C LEU A 120 22.21 7.56 4.39
N VAL A 121 21.42 7.19 3.38
CA VAL A 121 19.95 7.16 3.49
C VAL A 121 19.50 6.13 4.53
N GLY A 122 20.16 4.98 4.62
CA GLY A 122 19.90 3.98 5.65
C GLY A 122 20.15 4.51 7.06
N ILE A 123 21.29 5.18 7.29
CA ILE A 123 21.62 5.83 8.57
C ILE A 123 20.59 6.91 8.91
N ALA A 124 20.22 7.76 7.95
CA ALA A 124 19.19 8.79 8.15
C ALA A 124 17.84 8.18 8.55
N ASN A 125 17.41 7.10 7.88
CA ASN A 125 16.18 6.39 8.26
C ASN A 125 16.27 5.78 9.66
N LEU A 126 17.43 5.24 10.06
CA LEU A 126 17.64 4.69 11.39
C LEU A 126 17.54 5.77 12.48
N LEU A 127 18.13 6.95 12.24
CA LEU A 127 18.03 8.10 13.14
C LEU A 127 16.60 8.64 13.25
N LEU A 128 15.85 8.65 12.14
CA LEU A 128 14.46 9.11 12.11
C LEU A 128 13.45 8.04 12.56
N CYS A 129 13.88 6.78 12.71
CA CYS A 129 13.06 5.64 13.09
C CYS A 129 12.13 5.90 14.28
N PRO A 130 12.60 6.39 15.45
CA PRO A 130 11.72 6.60 16.61
C PRO A 130 10.59 7.59 16.32
N PHE A 131 10.87 8.67 15.60
CA PHE A 131 9.87 9.68 15.24
C PHE A 131 8.84 9.15 14.24
N ILE A 132 9.31 8.43 13.22
CA ILE A 132 8.44 7.79 12.22
C ILE A 132 7.55 6.76 12.91
N LEU A 133 8.10 5.96 13.84
CA LEU A 133 7.35 4.94 14.56
C LEU A 133 6.25 5.55 15.44
N VAL A 134 6.55 6.59 16.21
CA VAL A 134 5.56 7.30 17.02
C VAL A 134 4.44 7.84 16.13
N TRP A 135 4.78 8.47 15.00
CA TRP A 135 3.77 8.96 14.06
C TRP A 135 2.90 7.82 13.49
N GLN A 136 3.50 6.69 13.10
CA GLN A 136 2.76 5.54 12.58
C GLN A 136 1.82 4.94 13.64
N ILE A 137 2.25 4.84 14.90
CA ILE A 137 1.41 4.34 16.00
C ILE A 137 0.23 5.28 16.22
N LEU A 138 0.46 6.59 16.32
CA LEU A 138 -0.61 7.58 16.52
C LEU A 138 -1.58 7.58 15.34
N TYR A 139 -1.07 7.59 14.11
CA TYR A 139 -1.90 7.57 12.91
C TYR A 139 -2.73 6.29 12.82
N ALA A 140 -2.13 5.13 13.10
CA ALA A 140 -2.84 3.86 13.12
C ALA A 140 -3.92 3.83 14.21
N PHE A 141 -3.60 4.32 15.41
CA PHE A 141 -4.56 4.41 16.52
C PHE A 141 -5.75 5.29 16.14
N PHE A 142 -5.52 6.52 15.66
CA PHE A 142 -6.61 7.43 15.31
C PHE A 142 -7.43 6.97 14.11
N SER A 143 -6.82 6.27 13.14
CA SER A 143 -7.52 5.83 11.93
C SER A 143 -8.28 4.52 12.11
N TYR A 144 -7.76 3.58 12.89
CA TYR A 144 -8.30 2.21 12.96
C TYR A 144 -9.05 1.89 14.25
N THR A 145 -8.89 2.63 15.34
CA THR A 145 -9.58 2.31 16.61
C THR A 145 -11.10 2.41 16.49
N GLU A 146 -11.59 3.41 15.76
CA GLU A 146 -13.02 3.57 15.51
C GLU A 146 -13.58 2.44 14.63
N VAL A 147 -12.82 2.03 13.62
CA VAL A 147 -13.15 0.90 12.74
C VAL A 147 -13.20 -0.42 13.51
N ILE A 148 -12.24 -0.66 14.41
CA ILE A 148 -12.22 -1.86 15.27
C ILE A 148 -13.47 -1.93 16.15
N LYS A 149 -13.90 -0.78 16.70
CA LYS A 149 -15.08 -0.71 17.55
C LYS A 149 -16.39 -0.89 16.77
N ARG A 150 -16.48 -0.36 15.55
CA ARG A 150 -17.71 -0.39 14.75
C ARG A 150 -17.87 -1.68 13.95
N GLU A 151 -16.84 -2.05 13.20
CA GLU A 151 -16.86 -3.17 12.26
C GLU A 151 -15.50 -3.90 12.28
N PRO A 152 -15.23 -4.75 13.29
CA PRO A 152 -13.95 -5.45 13.39
C PRO A 152 -13.66 -6.36 12.18
N GLY A 153 -14.70 -6.89 11.54
CA GLY A 153 -14.58 -7.71 10.33
C GLY A 153 -13.99 -6.99 9.11
N SER A 154 -14.05 -5.64 9.07
CA SER A 154 -13.48 -4.86 7.98
C SER A 154 -11.94 -4.99 7.88
N LEU A 155 -11.26 -5.23 9.00
CA LEU A 155 -9.80 -5.48 9.02
C LEU A 155 -9.42 -6.84 8.42
N GLY A 156 -10.36 -7.80 8.44
CA GLY A 156 -10.20 -9.09 7.77
C GLY A 156 -10.31 -9.00 6.25
N ALA A 157 -10.86 -7.89 5.73
CA ALA A 157 -10.97 -7.68 4.29
C ALA A 157 -9.58 -7.53 3.66
N ARG A 158 -9.30 -8.36 2.65
CA ARG A 158 -8.03 -8.33 1.94
C ARG A 158 -7.97 -7.13 1.01
N ARG A 159 -6.77 -6.62 0.76
CA ARG A 159 -6.51 -5.58 -0.25
C ARG A 159 -5.37 -5.97 -1.16
N TRP A 160 -5.36 -5.42 -2.37
CA TRP A 160 -4.21 -5.55 -3.27
C TRP A 160 -2.96 -4.96 -2.62
N SER A 161 -1.93 -5.80 -2.44
CA SER A 161 -0.67 -5.38 -1.83
C SER A 161 0.08 -4.38 -2.71
N LEU A 162 0.90 -3.51 -2.11
CA LEU A 162 1.70 -2.55 -2.86
C LEU A 162 2.63 -3.24 -3.87
N PHE A 163 3.20 -4.39 -3.48
CA PHE A 163 3.98 -5.24 -4.37
C PHE A 163 3.13 -5.77 -5.53
N GLY A 164 1.95 -6.33 -5.25
CA GLY A 164 1.04 -6.84 -6.27
C GLY A 164 0.61 -5.77 -7.27
N ARG A 165 0.42 -4.52 -6.80
CA ARG A 165 0.14 -3.37 -7.68
C ARG A 165 1.26 -3.04 -8.64
N LEU A 166 2.53 -3.28 -8.30
CA LEU A 166 3.65 -3.10 -9.23
C LEU A 166 3.86 -4.33 -10.12
N TYR A 167 3.68 -5.52 -9.55
CA TYR A 167 3.86 -6.79 -10.25
C TYR A 167 2.82 -7.00 -11.38
N LEU A 168 1.56 -6.66 -11.12
CA LEU A 168 0.45 -6.83 -12.09
C LEU A 168 0.33 -5.66 -13.09
N ARG A 169 1.07 -4.58 -12.88
CA ARG A 169 0.99 -3.35 -13.68
C ARG A 169 1.69 -3.52 -15.01
N HIS A 170 1.06 -3.01 -16.06
CA HIS A 170 1.62 -2.97 -17.41
C HIS A 170 2.53 -1.75 -17.57
N PHE A 171 3.48 -1.83 -18.50
CA PHE A 171 4.24 -0.66 -18.92
C PHE A 171 3.29 0.36 -19.56
N ASN A 172 3.51 1.64 -19.28
CA ASN A 172 2.66 2.73 -19.77
C ASN A 172 1.17 2.61 -19.37
N GLU A 173 0.87 1.98 -18.24
CA GLU A 173 -0.48 1.96 -17.67
C GLU A 173 -0.65 3.06 -16.61
N LEU A 174 -1.72 3.85 -16.68
CA LEU A 174 -2.04 4.89 -15.70
C LEU A 174 -2.64 4.30 -14.42
N ASP A 175 -2.64 5.09 -13.33
CA ASP A 175 -3.08 4.59 -12.03
C ASP A 175 -4.59 4.22 -12.00
N HIS A 176 -5.42 4.99 -12.70
CA HIS A 176 -6.86 4.73 -12.77
C HIS A 176 -7.18 3.50 -13.63
N GLU A 177 -6.43 3.25 -14.71
CA GLU A 177 -6.56 2.06 -15.56
C GLU A 177 -6.22 0.79 -14.77
N LEU A 178 -5.10 0.82 -14.06
CA LEU A 178 -4.70 -0.25 -13.15
C LEU A 178 -5.77 -0.46 -12.07
N GLN A 179 -6.25 0.61 -11.44
CA GLN A 179 -7.28 0.53 -10.40
C GLN A 179 -8.58 -0.07 -10.95
N ALA A 180 -9.00 0.29 -12.16
CA ALA A 180 -10.20 -0.24 -12.82
C ALA A 180 -10.08 -1.74 -13.15
N ARG A 181 -8.87 -2.25 -13.42
CA ARG A 181 -8.65 -3.69 -13.55
C ARG A 181 -8.64 -4.40 -12.21
N LEU A 182 -7.93 -3.86 -11.23
CA LEU A 182 -7.85 -4.43 -9.89
C LEU A 182 -9.22 -4.43 -9.18
N SER A 183 -10.06 -3.44 -9.42
CA SER A 183 -11.43 -3.39 -8.89
C SER A 183 -12.32 -4.46 -9.51
N ARG A 184 -12.26 -4.65 -10.84
CA ARG A 184 -12.97 -5.74 -11.53
C ARG A 184 -12.54 -7.13 -11.02
N GLY A 185 -11.24 -7.31 -10.78
CA GLY A 185 -10.67 -8.54 -10.24
C GLY A 185 -10.86 -8.77 -8.74
N TYR A 186 -11.35 -7.77 -7.98
CA TYR A 186 -11.41 -7.85 -6.52
C TYR A 186 -12.39 -8.92 -6.02
N LYS A 187 -13.63 -8.90 -6.49
CA LYS A 187 -14.67 -9.88 -6.10
C LYS A 187 -14.26 -11.33 -6.35
N PRO A 188 -13.79 -11.73 -7.55
CA PRO A 188 -13.36 -13.11 -7.79
C PRO A 188 -12.11 -13.49 -6.97
N ALA A 189 -11.15 -12.59 -6.80
CA ALA A 189 -9.97 -12.86 -5.98
C ALA A 189 -10.33 -13.11 -4.50
N THR A 190 -11.25 -12.32 -3.95
CA THR A 190 -11.74 -12.52 -2.58
C THR A 190 -12.49 -13.85 -2.45
N LYS A 191 -13.35 -14.21 -3.41
CA LYS A 191 -14.02 -15.53 -3.41
C LYS A 191 -13.02 -16.68 -3.40
N TYR A 192 -12.00 -16.60 -4.26
CA TYR A 192 -10.93 -17.60 -4.31
C TYR A 192 -10.21 -17.74 -2.98
N MET A 193 -9.80 -16.63 -2.36
CA MET A 193 -9.10 -16.68 -1.07
C MET A 193 -9.98 -17.19 0.07
N ASN A 194 -11.29 -16.92 0.03
CA ASN A 194 -12.23 -17.39 1.04
C ASN A 194 -12.53 -18.89 0.92
N SER A 195 -12.25 -19.53 -0.23
CA SER A 195 -12.33 -20.98 -0.37
C SER A 195 -11.28 -21.72 0.46
N PHE A 196 -10.21 -21.04 0.90
CA PHE A 196 -9.17 -21.60 1.74
C PHE A 196 -9.39 -21.20 3.20
N THR A 197 -10.23 -21.95 3.90
CA THR A 197 -10.42 -21.81 5.34
C THR A 197 -9.45 -22.71 6.10
N SER A 198 -8.98 -22.26 7.26
CA SER A 198 -8.10 -23.05 8.13
C SER A 198 -8.94 -23.76 9.20
N PRO A 199 -9.02 -25.11 9.20
CA PRO A 199 -9.90 -25.85 10.11
C PRO A 199 -9.59 -25.58 11.59
N LEU A 200 -8.31 -25.47 11.94
CA LEU A 200 -7.87 -25.17 13.32
C LEU A 200 -8.37 -23.80 13.79
N LEU A 201 -8.28 -22.78 12.93
CA LEU A 201 -8.76 -21.45 13.26
C LEU A 201 -10.28 -21.46 13.44
N THR A 202 -11.01 -22.16 12.57
CA THR A 202 -12.48 -22.28 12.67
C THR A 202 -12.92 -22.94 13.98
N VAL A 203 -12.28 -24.04 14.39
CA VAL A 203 -12.59 -24.70 15.67
C VAL A 203 -12.29 -23.77 16.85
N PHE A 204 -11.15 -23.08 16.80
CA PHE A 204 -10.76 -22.13 17.84
C PHE A 204 -11.75 -20.97 17.96
N THR A 205 -12.14 -20.34 16.85
CA THR A 205 -13.08 -19.21 16.86
C THR A 205 -14.48 -19.62 17.30
N GLN A 206 -14.96 -20.81 16.91
CA GLN A 206 -16.26 -21.33 17.36
C GLN A 206 -16.30 -21.56 18.87
N ASN A 207 -15.26 -22.18 19.43
CA ASN A 207 -15.18 -22.40 20.88
C ASN A 207 -15.09 -21.08 21.64
N LEU A 208 -14.25 -20.15 21.18
CA LEU A 208 -14.10 -18.85 21.81
C LEU A 208 -15.40 -18.03 21.75
N ALA A 209 -16.10 -18.05 20.62
CA ALA A 209 -17.41 -17.42 20.48
C ALA A 209 -18.45 -18.02 21.45
N PHE A 210 -18.46 -19.35 21.62
CA PHE A 210 -19.37 -20.03 22.53
C PHE A 210 -19.12 -19.64 23.99
N PHE A 211 -17.87 -19.68 24.45
CA PHE A 211 -17.53 -19.32 25.84
C PHE A 211 -17.82 -17.85 26.14
N SER A 212 -17.37 -16.93 25.27
CA SER A 212 -17.60 -15.50 25.44
C SER A 212 -19.09 -15.14 25.33
N GLY A 213 -19.81 -15.77 24.39
CA GLY A 213 -21.24 -15.58 24.22
C GLY A 213 -22.07 -16.09 25.40
N SER A 214 -21.69 -17.23 25.99
CA SER A 214 -22.38 -17.78 27.16
C SER A 214 -22.28 -16.87 28.38
N ILE A 215 -21.06 -16.38 28.67
CA ILE A 215 -20.84 -15.43 29.78
C ILE A 215 -21.58 -14.12 29.52
N LEU A 216 -21.50 -13.60 28.28
CA LEU A 216 -22.19 -12.37 27.89
C LEU A 216 -23.71 -12.49 28.04
N ALA A 217 -24.30 -13.62 27.63
CA ALA A 217 -25.73 -13.85 27.75
C ALA A 217 -26.20 -13.85 29.21
N VAL A 218 -25.45 -14.48 30.12
CA VAL A 218 -25.74 -14.48 31.56
C VAL A 218 -25.65 -13.06 32.13
N LEU A 219 -24.60 -12.30 31.79
CA LEU A 219 -24.45 -10.92 32.24
C LEU A 219 -25.59 -10.03 31.73
N ILE A 220 -25.99 -10.18 30.46
CA ILE A 220 -27.12 -9.45 29.89
C ILE A 220 -28.42 -9.80 30.64
N ALA A 221 -28.67 -11.09 30.88
CA ALA A 221 -29.87 -11.52 31.61
C ALA A 221 -29.93 -10.95 33.03
N LEU A 222 -28.80 -10.95 33.75
CA LEU A 222 -28.71 -10.34 35.08
C LEU A 222 -28.95 -8.82 35.04
N THR A 223 -28.38 -8.11 34.06
CA THR A 223 -28.62 -6.66 33.91
C THR A 223 -30.04 -6.29 33.52
N VAL A 224 -30.77 -7.19 32.85
CA VAL A 224 -32.19 -7.00 32.52
C VAL A 224 -33.08 -7.30 33.72
N TYR A 225 -32.67 -8.24 34.57
CA TYR A 225 -33.38 -8.57 35.81
C TYR A 225 -33.22 -7.46 36.86
N ASP A 226 -32.01 -6.93 37.00
CA ASP A 226 -31.67 -5.87 37.94
C ASP A 226 -30.65 -4.91 37.33
N GLU A 227 -31.06 -3.65 37.15
CA GLU A 227 -30.21 -2.61 36.56
C GLU A 227 -29.02 -2.25 37.47
N ASP A 228 -29.12 -2.48 38.78
CA ASP A 228 -28.05 -2.18 39.74
C ASP A 228 -26.78 -3.00 39.46
N VAL A 229 -26.90 -4.11 38.74
CA VAL A 229 -25.78 -4.92 38.26
C VAL A 229 -24.85 -4.11 37.34
N LEU A 230 -25.34 -3.14 36.58
CA LEU A 230 -24.47 -2.27 35.77
C LEU A 230 -23.54 -1.38 36.59
N THR A 231 -23.94 -1.03 37.82
CA THR A 231 -23.17 -0.16 38.71
C THR A 231 -22.00 -0.89 39.38
N VAL A 232 -22.04 -2.23 39.38
CA VAL A 232 -20.97 -3.07 39.92
C VAL A 232 -19.69 -2.90 39.11
N GLN A 233 -18.57 -2.83 39.84
CA GLN A 233 -17.26 -2.61 39.26
C GLN A 233 -16.94 -3.62 38.15
N HIS A 234 -16.45 -3.11 37.02
CA HIS A 234 -16.02 -3.87 35.84
C HIS A 234 -17.10 -4.56 34.99
N ILE A 235 -18.39 -4.58 35.37
CA ILE A 235 -19.42 -5.27 34.60
C ILE A 235 -19.61 -4.66 33.21
N LEU A 236 -19.70 -3.32 33.12
CA LEU A 236 -19.80 -2.63 31.83
C LEU A 236 -18.58 -2.87 30.92
N THR A 237 -17.37 -2.87 31.49
CA THR A 237 -16.15 -3.17 30.73
C THR A 237 -16.10 -4.63 30.28
N ALA A 238 -16.60 -5.57 31.10
CA ALA A 238 -16.66 -6.97 30.74
C ALA A 238 -17.65 -7.22 29.60
N ILE A 239 -18.85 -6.63 29.66
CA ILE A 239 -19.87 -6.73 28.61
C ILE A 239 -19.34 -6.20 27.28
N THR A 240 -18.67 -5.04 27.30
CA THR A 240 -18.11 -4.43 26.09
C THR A 240 -16.97 -5.26 25.49
N VAL A 241 -16.03 -5.75 26.30
CA VAL A 241 -14.94 -6.61 25.83
C VAL A 241 -15.47 -7.94 25.29
N LEU A 242 -16.38 -8.61 26.01
CA LEU A 242 -17.00 -9.85 25.56
C LEU A 242 -17.79 -9.66 24.26
N GLY A 243 -18.50 -8.54 24.11
CA GLY A 243 -19.18 -8.18 22.86
C GLY A 243 -18.21 -8.03 21.69
N ILE A 244 -17.06 -7.39 21.90
CA ILE A 244 -16.01 -7.28 20.87
C ILE A 244 -15.44 -8.66 20.52
N VAL A 245 -15.15 -9.51 21.51
CA VAL A 245 -14.62 -10.86 21.26
C VAL A 245 -15.61 -11.70 20.44
N VAL A 246 -16.90 -11.68 20.79
CA VAL A 246 -17.95 -12.42 20.07
C VAL A 246 -18.09 -11.90 18.63
N THR A 247 -18.04 -10.60 18.41
CA THR A 247 -18.14 -9.99 17.07
C THR A 247 -16.90 -10.24 16.20
N VAL A 248 -15.71 -10.39 16.80
CA VAL A 248 -14.48 -10.76 16.09
C VAL A 248 -14.43 -12.25 15.73
N CYS A 249 -14.97 -13.11 16.59
CA CYS A 249 -14.95 -14.57 16.37
C CYS A 249 -15.99 -15.05 15.36
N ARG A 250 -17.02 -14.24 15.10
CA ARG A 250 -18.13 -14.53 14.19
C ARG A 250 -17.86 -14.05 12.78
#